data_AF-A0A0F9JRP1-F1
#
_entry.id   AF-A0A0F9JRP1-F1
#
_cell.length_a   1.000
_cell.length_b   1.000
_cell.length_c   1.000
_cell.angle_alpha   90.00
_cell.angle_beta   90.00
_cell.angle_gamma   90.00
#
_symmetry.space_group_name_H-M   'P 1'
#
loop_
_entity.id
_entity.type
_entity.pdbx_description
1 polymer ?
#
loop_
_entity_poly.entity_id
_entity_poly.type
_entity_poly.pdbx_seq_one_letter_code
_entity_poly.pdbx_strand_id
1 'polypeptide(L)'
;MENKLNLSHDQASTLLNRWRGDPTTYFDEVLGVTAIWKLQQDLLNACPIAIQQHKPIYVGSGHSLGKDYICAGISLWFLQCYRPSIVIQTAPTARQVEKIMWGETRVHWANKKIDLGGIA
;
A
#
# COMPACT_ATOMS: atom_id res chain seq x y z
N MET A 1 3.13 -2.82 -21.49
CA MET A 1 4.50 -2.29 -21.48
C MET A 1 4.90 -2.11 -20.02
N GLU A 2 5.66 -3.05 -19.46
CA GLU A 2 6.15 -2.95 -18.07
C GLU A 2 7.21 -1.86 -18.00
N ASN A 3 6.92 -0.75 -17.32
CA ASN A 3 7.90 0.30 -17.05
C ASN A 3 8.74 -0.11 -15.84
N LYS A 4 9.78 -0.93 -16.09
CA LYS A 4 10.75 -1.31 -15.05
C LYS A 4 11.71 -0.15 -14.83
N LEU A 5 11.75 0.35 -13.59
CA LEU A 5 12.70 1.38 -13.18
C LEU A 5 14.12 0.82 -13.17
N ASN A 6 14.98 1.33 -14.05
CA ASN A 6 16.42 1.08 -14.00
C ASN A 6 17.08 2.10 -13.05
N LEU A 7 17.15 1.77 -11.76
CA LEU A 7 17.70 2.63 -10.71
C LEU A 7 19.02 2.07 -10.18
N SER A 8 19.94 2.96 -9.81
CA SER A 8 21.08 2.55 -8.97
C SER A 8 20.60 2.14 -7.58
N HIS A 9 21.41 1.37 -6.85
CA HIS A 9 21.08 0.93 -5.49
C HIS A 9 20.80 2.12 -4.55
N ASP A 10 21.58 3.19 -4.65
CA ASP A 10 21.44 4.39 -3.83
C ASP A 10 20.15 5.16 -4.14
N GLN A 11 19.81 5.28 -5.43
CA GLN A 11 18.56 5.88 -5.86
C GLN A 11 17.35 5.07 -5.40
N ALA A 12 17.43 3.74 -5.49
CA ALA A 12 16.39 2.84 -5.02
C ALA A 12 16.18 2.97 -3.50
N SER A 13 17.26 2.99 -2.71
CA SER A 13 17.20 3.20 -1.26
C SER A 13 16.56 4.53 -0.89
N THR A 14 16.95 5.62 -1.57
CA THR A 14 16.39 6.95 -1.37
C THR A 14 14.88 6.98 -1.65
N LEU A 15 14.44 6.40 -2.76
CA LEU A 15 13.01 6.31 -3.11
C LEU A 15 12.23 5.46 -2.10
N LEU A 16 12.77 4.31 -1.70
CA LEU A 16 12.15 3.45 -0.69
C LEU A 16 11.99 4.19 0.65
N ASN A 17 13.01 4.90 1.12
CA ASN A 17 12.91 5.67 2.36
C ASN A 17 11.86 6.78 2.27
N ARG A 18 11.75 7.47 1.12
CA ARG A 18 10.69 8.45 0.88
C ARG A 18 9.31 7.81 0.93
N TRP A 19 9.09 6.71 0.21
CA TRP A 19 7.81 6.00 0.20
C TRP A 19 7.43 5.42 1.56
N ARG A 20 8.41 4.97 2.37
CA ARG A 20 8.18 4.54 3.76
C ARG A 20 7.73 5.71 4.64
N GLY A 21 8.33 6.89 4.48
CA GLY A 21 8.01 8.07 5.28
C GLY A 21 6.70 8.76 4.86
N ASP A 22 6.34 8.66 3.58
CA ASP A 22 5.13 9.23 3.02
C ASP A 22 4.44 8.23 2.07
N PRO A 23 3.52 7.40 2.59
CA PRO A 23 2.79 6.45 1.78
C PRO A 23 1.93 7.11 0.69
N THR A 24 1.54 8.38 0.85
CA THR A 24 0.74 9.09 -0.15
C THR A 24 1.52 9.22 -1.46
N THR A 25 2.83 9.49 -1.38
CA THR A 25 3.70 9.54 -2.58
C THR A 25 3.82 8.19 -3.26
N TYR A 26 3.86 7.10 -2.50
CA TYR A 26 3.83 5.75 -3.06
C TYR A 26 2.52 5.46 -3.80
N PHE A 27 1.38 5.87 -3.23
CA PHE A 27 0.08 5.69 -3.87
C PHE A 27 -0.01 6.41 -5.21
N ASP A 28 0.46 7.66 -5.31
CA ASP A 28 0.45 8.39 -6.58
C ASP A 28 1.46 7.80 -7.58
N GLU A 29 2.72 7.70 -7.18
CA GLU A 29 3.80 7.40 -8.11
C GLU A 29 3.80 5.92 -8.54
N VAL A 30 3.59 5.00 -7.59
CA VAL A 30 3.67 3.56 -7.83
C VAL A 30 2.31 3.00 -8.21
N LEU A 31 1.27 3.26 -7.42
CA LEU A 31 -0.06 2.69 -7.68
C LEU A 31 -0.90 3.51 -8.66
N GLY A 32 -0.53 4.76 -8.93
CA GLY A 32 -1.30 5.65 -9.81
C GLY A 32 -2.57 6.23 -9.20
N VAL A 33 -2.70 6.19 -7.87
CA VAL A 33 -3.88 6.62 -7.13
C VAL A 33 -3.71 8.06 -6.69
N THR A 34 -4.31 8.99 -7.43
CA THR A 34 -4.24 10.44 -7.16
C THR A 34 -5.45 10.96 -6.39
N ALA A 35 -6.60 10.31 -6.51
CA ALA A 35 -7.84 10.72 -5.86
C ALA A 35 -7.95 10.09 -4.45
N ILE A 36 -7.27 10.70 -3.48
CA ILE A 36 -7.32 10.30 -2.06
C ILE A 36 -8.02 11.39 -1.27
N TRP A 37 -9.10 11.03 -0.59
CA TRP A 37 -9.84 11.98 0.25
C TRP A 37 -9.28 12.01 1.68
N LYS A 38 -9.70 13.02 2.43
CA LYS A 38 -9.08 13.41 3.71
C LYS A 38 -8.83 12.26 4.69
N LEU A 39 -9.83 11.43 4.99
CA LEU A 39 -9.64 10.36 5.99
C LEU A 39 -8.80 9.19 5.49
N GLN A 40 -8.78 8.93 4.17
CA GLN A 40 -7.82 7.98 3.61
C GLN A 40 -6.40 8.52 3.72
N GLN A 41 -6.20 9.81 3.47
CA GLN A 41 -4.90 10.45 3.65
C GLN A 41 -4.46 10.44 5.12
N ASP A 42 -5.38 10.69 6.05
CA ASP A 42 -5.10 10.60 7.49
C ASP A 42 -4.70 9.18 7.90
N LEU A 43 -5.35 8.15 7.33
CA LEU A 43 -4.97 6.75 7.52
C LEU A 43 -3.55 6.47 6.98
N LEU A 44 -3.24 6.93 5.76
CA LEU A 44 -1.91 6.76 5.16
C LEU A 44 -0.83 7.43 6.00
N ASN A 45 -1.05 8.67 6.44
CA ASN A 45 -0.11 9.41 7.28
C ASN A 45 0.08 8.76 8.67
N ALA A 46 -0.93 8.05 9.17
CA ALA A 46 -0.82 7.31 10.42
C ALA A 46 0.01 6.02 10.30
N CYS A 47 0.12 5.41 9.11
CA CYS A 47 0.82 4.13 8.93
C CYS A 47 2.30 4.15 9.36
N PRO A 48 3.15 5.11 8.92
CA PRO A 48 4.55 5.14 9.33
C PRO A 48 4.71 5.35 10.85
N ILE A 49 3.86 6.19 11.43
CA ILE A 49 3.85 6.47 12.88
C ILE A 49 3.48 5.20 13.65
N ALA A 50 2.46 4.47 13.20
CA ALA A 50 2.01 3.22 13.81
C ALA A 50 3.10 2.14 13.78
N ILE A 51 3.82 2.02 12.67
CA ILE A 51 4.96 1.10 12.53
C ILE A 51 6.07 1.47 13.51
N GLN A 52 6.48 2.74 13.53
CA GLN A 52 7.56 3.22 14.41
C GLN A 52 7.22 3.02 15.89
N GLN A 53 5.96 3.21 16.28
CA GLN A 53 5.50 3.10 17.66
C GLN A 53 5.06 1.69 18.05
N HIS A 54 5.07 0.73 17.11
CA HIS A 54 4.50 -0.62 17.31
C HIS A 54 3.06 -0.59 17.85
N LYS A 55 2.23 0.32 17.31
CA LYS A 55 0.82 0.49 17.73
C LYS A 55 -0.15 0.15 16.61
N PRO A 56 -1.30 -0.46 16.94
CA PRO A 56 -2.36 -0.68 15.96
C PRO A 56 -3.04 0.63 15.56
N ILE A 57 -3.56 0.67 14.32
CA ILE A 57 -4.50 1.69 13.87
C ILE A 57 -5.90 1.10 13.94
N TYR A 58 -6.83 1.85 14.57
CA TYR A 58 -8.24 1.48 14.64
C TYR A 58 -9.08 2.44 13.81
N VAL A 59 -9.93 1.89 12.94
CA VAL A 59 -10.92 2.64 12.16
C VAL A 59 -12.31 2.18 12.59
N GLY A 60 -13.04 3.04 13.30
CA GLY A 60 -14.27 2.64 14.00
C GLY A 60 -15.46 2.28 13.09
N SER A 61 -15.62 2.95 11.94
CA SER A 61 -16.64 2.60 10.94
C SER A 61 -16.32 3.22 9.58
N GLY A 62 -16.91 2.68 8.51
CA GLY A 62 -16.72 3.19 7.15
C GLY A 62 -17.45 2.35 6.11
N HIS A 63 -18.71 2.69 5.82
CA HIS A 63 -19.51 2.01 4.79
C HIS A 63 -19.39 2.73 3.46
N SER A 64 -19.00 2.01 2.41
CA SER A 64 -18.87 2.54 1.04
C SER A 64 -17.88 3.71 0.88
N LEU A 65 -16.87 3.79 1.74
CA LEU A 65 -15.83 4.84 1.73
C LEU A 65 -14.49 4.40 1.11
N GLY A 66 -14.47 3.24 0.45
CA GLY A 66 -13.24 2.70 -0.14
C GLY A 66 -12.19 2.22 0.88
N LYS A 67 -12.62 1.71 2.04
CA LYS A 67 -11.70 1.18 3.07
C LYS A 67 -10.91 -0.04 2.56
N ASP A 68 -11.57 -0.93 1.83
CA ASP A 68 -10.95 -2.15 1.33
C ASP A 68 -9.95 -1.80 0.22
N TYR A 69 -10.31 -0.84 -0.64
CA TYR A 69 -9.45 -0.27 -1.67
C TYR A 69 -8.17 0.34 -1.08
N ILE A 70 -8.27 1.23 -0.07
CA ILE A 70 -7.07 1.86 0.51
C ILE A 70 -6.21 0.83 1.26
N CYS A 71 -6.81 -0.09 2.03
CA CYS A 71 -6.08 -1.13 2.76
C CYS A 71 -5.35 -2.11 1.82
N ALA A 72 -5.91 -2.38 0.64
CA ALA A 72 -5.24 -3.18 -0.38
C ALA A 72 -3.98 -2.49 -0.92
N GLY A 73 -4.02 -1.18 -1.15
CA GLY A 73 -2.83 -0.40 -1.52
C GLY A 73 -1.78 -0.34 -0.40
N ILE A 74 -2.22 -0.17 0.86
CA ILE A 74 -1.34 -0.19 2.04
C ILE A 74 -0.62 -1.55 2.15
N SER A 75 -1.31 -2.64 1.81
CA SER A 75 -0.72 -3.98 1.82
C SER A 75 0.43 -4.11 0.80
N LEU A 76 0.25 -3.58 -0.41
CA LEU A 76 1.30 -3.54 -1.42
C LEU A 76 2.45 -2.61 -1.02
N TRP A 77 2.13 -1.43 -0.51
CA TRP A 77 3.11 -0.48 0.03
C TRP A 77 4.00 -1.16 1.07
N PHE A 78 3.41 -1.86 2.04
CA PHE A 78 4.18 -2.54 3.08
C PHE A 78 5.06 -3.64 2.51
N LEU A 79 4.50 -4.53 1.67
CA LEU A 79 5.23 -5.63 1.04
C LEU A 79 6.41 -5.15 0.18
N GLN A 80 6.24 -4.06 -0.55
CA GLN A 80 7.27 -3.56 -1.45
C GLN A 80 8.30 -2.69 -0.73
N CYS A 81 7.88 -1.88 0.24
CA CYS A 81 8.76 -0.94 0.92
C CYS A 81 9.51 -1.57 2.10
N TYR A 82 9.00 -2.61 2.76
CA TYR A 82 9.61 -3.19 3.98
C TYR A 82 10.05 -4.63 3.75
N ARG A 83 11.13 -4.85 3.01
CA ARG A 83 11.63 -6.21 2.74
C ARG A 83 12.63 -6.70 3.78
N PRO A 84 12.61 -8.00 4.15
CA PRO A 84 11.56 -8.99 3.84
C PRO A 84 10.31 -8.78 4.71
N SER A 85 9.11 -8.92 4.15
CA SER A 85 7.85 -8.84 4.91
C SER A 85 6.75 -9.74 4.37
N ILE A 86 5.72 -9.91 5.20
CA ILE A 86 4.48 -10.60 4.90
C ILE A 86 3.33 -9.71 5.37
N VAL A 87 2.25 -9.65 4.59
CA VAL A 87 0.99 -9.03 5.00
C VAL A 87 -0.06 -10.11 5.11
N ILE A 88 -0.71 -10.18 6.27
CA ILE A 88 -1.80 -11.09 6.54
C ILE A 88 -3.09 -10.29 6.52
N GLN A 89 -4.02 -10.70 5.66
CA GLN A 89 -5.36 -10.12 5.62
C GLN A 89 -6.38 -11.13 6.14
N THR A 90 -7.22 -10.67 7.06
CA THR A 90 -8.23 -11.49 7.72
C THR A 90 -9.59 -10.83 7.61
N ALA A 91 -10.63 -11.64 7.44
CA ALA A 91 -12.02 -11.20 7.44
C ALA A 91 -12.90 -12.30 8.07
N PRO A 92 -14.17 -12.00 8.41
CA PRO A 92 -15.09 -12.99 8.98
C PRO A 92 -15.30 -14.23 8.11
N THR A 93 -15.14 -14.12 6.79
CA THR A 93 -15.31 -15.23 5.85
C THR A 93 -14.18 -15.32 4.83
N ALA A 94 -13.83 -16.54 4.41
CA ALA A 94 -12.83 -16.77 3.35
C ALA A 94 -13.20 -16.05 2.05
N ARG A 95 -14.49 -16.02 1.70
CA ARG A 95 -14.99 -15.29 0.53
C ARG A 95 -14.68 -13.80 0.59
N GLN A 96 -14.78 -13.15 1.76
CA GLN A 96 -14.45 -11.74 1.89
C GLN A 96 -12.95 -11.49 1.67
N VAL A 97 -12.09 -12.33 2.22
CA VAL A 97 -10.65 -12.26 1.97
C VAL A 97 -10.38 -12.42 0.47
N GLU A 98 -10.88 -13.49 -0.13
CA GLU A 98 -10.55 -13.87 -1.50
C GLU A 98 -11.15 -12.92 -2.56
N LYS A 99 -12.41 -12.53 -2.40
CA LYS A 99 -13.14 -11.76 -3.42
C LYS A 99 -13.01 -10.26 -3.22
N ILE A 100 -13.00 -9.78 -1.97
CA ILE A 100 -12.95 -8.34 -1.69
C ILE A 100 -11.49 -7.93 -1.54
N MET A 101 -10.83 -8.36 -0.46
CA MET A 101 -9.54 -7.76 -0.10
C MET A 101 -8.45 -8.11 -1.13
N TRP A 102 -8.32 -9.40 -1.49
CA TRP A 102 -7.42 -9.81 -2.58
C TRP A 102 -7.89 -9.32 -3.95
N GLY A 103 -9.20 -9.13 -4.13
CA GLY A 103 -9.76 -8.51 -5.34
C GLY A 103 -9.19 -7.11 -5.55
N GLU A 104 -9.30 -6.26 -4.53
CA GLU A 104 -8.76 -4.90 -4.53
C GLU A 104 -7.23 -4.90 -4.68
N THR A 105 -6.51 -5.81 -4.00
CA THR A 105 -5.06 -5.93 -4.17
C THR A 105 -4.68 -6.28 -5.60
N ARG A 106 -5.43 -7.18 -6.25
CA ARG A 106 -5.21 -7.50 -7.68
C ARG A 106 -5.51 -6.31 -8.58
N VAL A 107 -6.54 -5.53 -8.28
CA VAL A 107 -6.86 -4.30 -9.02
C VAL A 107 -5.71 -3.29 -8.94
N HIS A 108 -5.19 -3.03 -7.73
CA HIS A 108 -4.00 -2.17 -7.57
C HIS A 108 -2.79 -2.73 -8.31
N TRP A 109 -2.54 -4.03 -8.18
CA TRP A 109 -1.40 -4.68 -8.82
C TRP A 109 -1.45 -4.62 -10.35
N ALA A 110 -2.64 -4.78 -10.93
CA ALA A 110 -2.84 -4.75 -12.37
C ALA A 110 -2.73 -3.32 -12.95
N ASN A 111 -3.13 -2.30 -12.17
CA ASN A 111 -3.20 -0.92 -12.63
C ASN A 111 -2.01 -0.04 -12.18
N LYS A 112 -1.05 -0.61 -11.44
CA LYS A 112 0.13 0.12 -10.96
C LYS A 112 0.91 0.76 -12.11
N LYS A 113 1.40 1.97 -11.89
CA LYS A 113 2.27 2.71 -12.83
C LYS A 113 3.67 2.12 -12.88
N ILE A 114 4.19 1.67 -11.74
CA ILE A 114 5.54 1.14 -11.58
C ILE A 114 5.46 -0.28 -11.04
N ASP A 115 6.15 -1.21 -11.69
CA ASP A 115 6.37 -2.54 -11.15
C ASP A 115 7.72 -2.60 -10.42
N LEU A 116 7.68 -2.47 -9.10
CA LEU A 116 8.86 -2.67 -8.24
C LEU A 116 9.26 -4.15 -8.11
N GLY A 117 8.48 -5.05 -8.70
CA GLY A 117 8.75 -6.48 -8.76
C GLY A 117 8.85 -7.15 -7.39
N GLY A 118 9.51 -8.31 -7.40
CA GLY A 118 9.94 -9.06 -6.22
C GLY A 118 11.42 -8.83 -5.85
N ILE A 119 12.12 -7.93 -6.55
CA ILE A 119 13.58 -7.89 -6.59
C ILE A 119 14.09 -6.76 -5.70
N ALA A 120 14.39 -7.11 -4.46
CA ALA A 120 15.54 -6.60 -3.72
C ALA A 120 16.19 -7.80 -3.03
#